data_AF-A0A517Q6P4-F1
#
_entry.id   AF-A0A517Q6P4-F1
#
_cell.length_a   1.000
_cell.length_b   1.000
_cell.length_c   1.000
_cell.angle_alpha   90.00
_cell.angle_beta   90.00
_cell.angle_gamma   90.00
#
_symmetry.space_group_name_H-M   'P 1'
#
loop_
_entity.id
_entity.type
_entity.pdbx_description
1 polymer ?
#
loop_
_entity_poly.entity_id
_entity_poly.type
_entity_poly.pdbx_seq_one_letter_code
_entity_poly.pdbx_strand_id
1 'polypeptide(L)'
;MNDRTHFLLSCAILVLVISLALRPQLTELPPQISVQESNIPQEPSLNSIQQFLEIEEGLTMVSMEPALPDQPEIKKNRLHLNRDRREFIPMNVVPLQAKTNRKPATQTSAVSAQKPQITTPQARQISSRENRQLEQFDSNASSLIDQSQDSFSRGLLSLSDYQLALNIAYQSKIDVGEIRGAKGAKIGQLTAKQALLEQAVDQLKMLNQPAAHRWYGDLLHSRLMLAQNQYEIAAASDNQYQKGLALREINRLSEQYYSVRRQELQVGEADLNEYRRAARSIFVANLETNSFQHSQQNDLSNLADFTRQLEGIQKAVETLAERGAGLGRKDLVELSQAQLSFIQGNYYRQKKDDRRSRAMFEQSQQHAKAAWEVRMNTYYPNGTATLHELTSAWIMWRSAETELNKSDISSSVKPDRELTAGLDRMLNLTSQIEDRRGRMASDISLVNCLKDSELLTELKKKSE
;
A
#
# COMPACT_ATOMS: atom_id res chain seq x y z
N MET A 1 48.75 -32.06 29.03
CA MET A 1 47.62 -31.41 29.75
C MET A 1 47.81 -29.89 29.80
N ASN A 2 48.09 -29.20 28.67
CA ASN A 2 48.32 -27.74 28.70
C ASN A 2 47.56 -26.91 27.63
N ASP A 3 46.90 -27.52 26.64
CA ASP A 3 46.20 -26.70 25.62
C ASP A 3 44.77 -26.29 26.01
N ARG A 4 44.12 -27.06 26.89
CA ARG A 4 42.74 -26.75 27.34
C ARG A 4 42.67 -25.57 28.32
N THR A 5 43.73 -25.35 29.10
CA THR A 5 43.82 -24.24 30.06
C THR A 5 44.06 -22.91 29.34
N HIS A 6 44.86 -22.90 28.27
CA HIS A 6 45.06 -21.70 27.45
C HIS A 6 43.80 -21.29 26.69
N PHE A 7 43.04 -22.25 26.15
CA PHE A 7 41.77 -21.96 25.47
C PHE A 7 40.73 -21.34 26.41
N LEU A 8 40.59 -21.87 27.63
CA LEU A 8 39.65 -21.35 28.63
C LEU A 8 40.05 -19.96 29.13
N LEU A 9 41.35 -19.69 29.27
CA LEU A 9 41.85 -18.37 29.67
C LEU A 9 41.60 -17.32 28.57
N SER A 10 41.78 -17.68 27.29
CA SER A 10 41.48 -16.81 26.16
C SER A 10 39.99 -16.48 26.03
N CYS A 11 39.10 -17.46 26.27
CA CYS A 11 37.65 -17.21 26.30
C CYS A 11 37.24 -16.31 27.47
N ALA A 12 37.84 -16.47 28.65
CA ALA A 12 37.53 -15.63 29.81
C ALA A 12 37.95 -14.16 29.61
N ILE A 13 39.09 -13.92 28.97
CA ILE A 13 39.56 -12.57 28.65
C ILE A 13 38.62 -11.91 27.61
N LEU A 14 38.16 -12.66 26.61
CA LEU A 14 37.23 -12.14 25.60
C LEU A 14 35.89 -11.70 26.21
N VAL A 15 35.34 -12.49 27.14
CA VAL A 15 34.08 -12.16 27.83
C VAL A 15 34.24 -10.91 28.72
N LEU A 16 35.41 -10.74 29.35
CA LEU A 16 35.69 -9.59 30.20
C LEU A 16 35.84 -8.30 29.38
N VAL A 17 36.47 -8.35 28.21
CA VAL A 17 36.60 -7.21 27.28
C VAL A 17 35.24 -6.78 26.72
N ILE A 18 34.37 -7.74 26.38
CA ILE A 18 33.00 -7.45 25.91
C ILE A 18 32.17 -6.80 27.03
N SER A 19 32.34 -7.26 28.27
CA SER A 19 31.62 -6.71 29.44
C SER A 19 32.04 -5.29 29.81
N LEU A 20 33.31 -4.92 29.56
CA LEU A 20 33.82 -3.56 29.79
C LEU A 20 33.45 -2.57 28.68
N ALA A 21 33.21 -3.04 27.45
CA ALA A 21 32.78 -2.21 26.32
C ALA A 21 31.28 -1.85 26.33
N LEU A 22 30.47 -2.51 27.17
CA LEU A 22 29.01 -2.38 27.24
C LEU A 22 28.52 -1.63 28.51
N ARG A 23 29.25 -0.62 28.98
CA ARG A 23 28.72 0.32 29.99
C ARG A 23 27.76 1.32 29.33
N PRO A 24 26.48 1.40 29.75
CA PRO A 24 25.58 2.45 29.28
C PRO A 24 25.95 3.77 29.95
N GLN A 25 26.15 4.82 29.15
CA GLN A 25 26.21 6.20 29.63
C GLN A 25 24.79 6.67 29.95
N LEU A 26 24.58 7.16 31.18
CA LEU A 26 23.40 7.92 31.58
C LEU A 26 23.39 9.23 30.79
N THR A 27 22.34 9.47 30.00
CA THR A 27 22.11 10.77 29.35
C THR A 27 20.80 11.38 29.84
N GLU A 28 20.91 12.64 30.20
CA GLU A 28 19.93 13.49 30.87
C GLU A 28 18.66 13.74 30.02
N LEU A 29 17.51 13.88 30.70
CA LEU A 29 16.24 14.30 30.11
C LEU A 29 16.31 15.72 29.52
N PRO A 30 15.67 15.99 28.36
CA PRO A 30 15.33 17.35 27.95
C PRO A 30 13.94 17.78 28.47
N PRO A 31 13.64 19.09 28.52
CA PRO A 31 12.60 19.67 29.36
C PRO A 31 11.20 19.63 28.72
N GLN A 32 10.18 19.67 29.60
CA GLN A 32 8.78 19.90 29.24
C GLN A 32 8.60 21.26 28.57
N ILE A 33 7.96 21.30 27.40
CA ILE A 33 7.46 22.53 26.78
C ILE A 33 5.94 22.45 26.71
N SER A 34 5.34 23.56 27.16
CA SER A 34 3.92 23.84 27.39
C SER A 34 3.04 23.74 26.14
N VAL A 35 1.85 23.20 26.37
CA VAL A 35 0.68 23.21 25.47
C VAL A 35 0.19 24.64 25.27
N GLN A 36 0.04 25.05 24.01
CA GLN A 36 -0.79 26.20 23.64
C GLN A 36 -1.74 25.76 22.53
N GLU A 37 -3.02 25.70 22.88
CA GLU A 37 -4.14 25.50 21.96
C GLU A 37 -4.24 26.68 20.98
N SER A 38 -4.48 26.41 19.70
CA SER A 38 -5.61 27.03 18.97
C SER A 38 -5.69 26.65 17.48
N ASN A 39 -6.93 26.35 17.09
CA ASN A 39 -7.60 26.61 15.80
C ASN A 39 -7.29 25.74 14.57
N ILE A 40 -8.11 24.68 14.46
CA ILE A 40 -8.56 23.93 13.25
C ILE A 40 -9.37 24.90 12.35
N PRO A 41 -9.22 24.93 11.00
CA PRO A 41 -9.63 23.80 10.14
C PRO A 41 -8.87 23.56 8.83
N GLN A 42 -8.59 22.29 8.54
CA GLN A 42 -9.01 21.51 7.34
C GLN A 42 -8.24 20.18 7.36
N GLU A 43 -8.97 19.07 7.26
CA GLU A 43 -8.43 17.70 7.36
C GLU A 43 -7.58 17.34 6.12
N PRO A 44 -6.30 16.97 6.27
CA PRO A 44 -5.52 16.34 5.20
C PRO A 44 -5.85 14.84 5.13
N SER A 45 -6.31 14.38 3.96
CA SER A 45 -6.78 13.01 3.74
C SER A 45 -5.76 11.91 4.13
N LEU A 46 -6.24 10.93 4.90
CA LEU A 46 -5.56 9.68 5.28
C LEU A 46 -5.06 8.86 4.07
N ASN A 47 -5.63 9.12 2.89
CA ASN A 47 -5.28 8.53 1.59
C ASN A 47 -3.83 8.75 1.16
N SER A 48 -3.14 9.74 1.73
CA SER A 48 -1.79 10.12 1.29
C SER A 48 -0.66 9.32 1.93
N ILE A 49 -0.88 8.78 3.12
CA ILE A 49 0.05 7.85 3.77
C ILE A 49 -0.24 6.42 3.28
N GLN A 50 -1.51 6.08 3.06
CA GLN A 50 -1.90 4.82 2.40
C GLN A 50 -1.34 4.72 0.99
N GLN A 51 -1.41 5.76 0.16
CA GLN A 51 -0.88 5.69 -1.21
C GLN A 51 0.62 5.36 -1.27
N PHE A 52 1.45 5.87 -0.34
CA PHE A 52 2.84 5.41 -0.27
C PHE A 52 3.01 3.95 0.19
N LEU A 53 2.15 3.54 1.12
CA LEU A 53 2.12 2.18 1.61
C LEU A 53 1.74 1.21 0.48
N GLU A 54 1.07 1.65 -0.58
CA GLU A 54 0.68 0.83 -1.75
C GLU A 54 1.82 0.65 -2.78
N ILE A 55 2.92 1.40 -2.67
CA ILE A 55 3.83 1.70 -3.79
C ILE A 55 5.02 0.74 -3.97
N GLU A 56 5.52 0.09 -2.92
CA GLU A 56 6.64 -0.86 -3.08
C GLU A 56 6.17 -2.31 -3.38
N GLU A 57 4.90 -2.62 -3.09
CA GLU A 57 4.34 -3.97 -3.21
C GLU A 57 3.01 -4.04 -3.95
N GLY A 58 2.42 -2.91 -4.38
CA GLY A 58 1.13 -2.87 -5.07
C GLY A 58 -0.10 -3.15 -4.19
N LEU A 59 0.01 -3.29 -2.86
CA LEU A 59 -1.14 -3.67 -2.04
C LEU A 59 -2.35 -2.76 -2.27
N THR A 60 -3.44 -3.29 -2.80
CA THR A 60 -4.73 -2.59 -3.00
C THR A 60 -5.53 -2.58 -1.70
N MET A 61 -5.10 -1.83 -0.70
CA MET A 61 -5.78 -1.80 0.61
C MET A 61 -6.32 -0.41 0.94
N VAL A 62 -7.60 -0.24 0.61
CA VAL A 62 -8.60 0.59 1.31
C VAL A 62 -8.20 2.05 1.50
N SER A 63 -8.66 2.90 0.58
CA SER A 63 -9.03 4.28 0.89
C SER A 63 -9.74 4.36 2.24
N MET A 64 -9.09 4.91 3.26
CA MET A 64 -9.76 5.39 4.46
C MET A 64 -10.50 6.67 4.12
N GLU A 65 -11.75 6.51 3.67
CA GLU A 65 -12.74 7.58 3.81
C GLU A 65 -13.22 7.60 5.27
N PRO A 66 -13.12 8.71 6.00
CA PRO A 66 -13.95 8.89 7.18
C PRO A 66 -15.39 9.00 6.69
N ALA A 67 -16.29 8.19 7.26
CA ALA A 67 -17.71 8.45 7.17
C ALA A 67 -17.94 9.90 7.62
N LEU A 68 -18.36 10.75 6.68
CA LEU A 68 -18.95 12.04 6.99
C LEU A 68 -20.01 11.82 8.08
N PRO A 69 -19.90 12.47 9.25
CA PRO A 69 -21.08 12.65 10.05
C PRO A 69 -21.97 13.65 9.29
N ASP A 70 -23.19 13.22 8.96
CA ASP A 70 -24.31 14.15 8.77
C ASP A 70 -24.29 15.14 9.94
N GLN A 71 -23.80 16.35 9.69
CA GLN A 71 -24.11 17.48 10.55
C GLN A 71 -25.29 18.22 9.95
N PRO A 72 -26.42 18.32 10.67
CA PRO A 72 -27.55 19.09 10.22
C PRO A 72 -27.15 20.57 10.14
N GLU A 73 -27.67 21.25 9.12
CA GLU A 73 -27.69 22.70 9.05
C GLU A 73 -28.09 23.29 10.41
N ILE A 74 -27.16 23.98 11.07
CA ILE A 74 -27.53 24.95 12.10
C ILE A 74 -27.02 26.31 11.65
N LYS A 75 -27.90 26.97 10.89
CA LYS A 75 -28.06 28.42 10.86
C LYS A 75 -27.85 28.96 12.27
N LYS A 76 -26.86 29.83 12.44
CA LYS A 76 -26.80 30.72 13.60
C LYS A 76 -28.09 31.54 13.62
N ASN A 77 -29.00 31.23 14.52
CA ASN A 77 -29.64 32.22 15.38
C ASN A 77 -30.50 31.55 16.46
N ARG A 78 -30.05 31.76 17.71
CA ARG A 78 -30.82 31.87 18.97
C ARG A 78 -31.86 30.79 19.25
N LEU A 79 -31.65 30.02 20.32
CA LEU A 79 -32.77 29.60 21.16
C LEU A 79 -32.40 29.62 22.63
N HIS A 80 -33.23 30.35 23.38
CA HIS A 80 -33.29 30.33 24.83
C HIS A 80 -33.62 28.91 25.33
N LEU A 81 -32.98 28.58 26.45
CA LEU A 81 -33.16 27.43 27.33
C LEU A 81 -34.64 27.13 27.65
N ASN A 82 -35.07 25.85 27.59
CA ASN A 82 -35.61 25.12 28.75
C ASN A 82 -36.14 23.69 28.44
N ARG A 83 -35.54 22.74 29.19
CA ARG A 83 -36.12 21.61 29.96
C ARG A 83 -37.00 20.51 29.33
N ASP A 84 -36.54 19.30 29.67
CA ASP A 84 -37.25 18.18 30.34
C ASP A 84 -37.67 16.92 29.54
N ARG A 85 -36.94 15.83 29.81
CA ARG A 85 -37.41 14.52 30.33
C ARG A 85 -38.29 13.60 29.45
N ARG A 86 -37.71 12.47 29.00
CA ARG A 86 -37.83 11.10 29.59
C ARG A 86 -37.61 9.98 28.56
N GLU A 87 -36.92 8.95 29.02
CA GLU A 87 -36.61 7.66 28.39
C GLU A 87 -37.87 6.77 28.21
N PHE A 88 -37.90 5.94 27.15
CA PHE A 88 -37.94 4.46 27.19
C PHE A 88 -38.33 3.84 25.81
N ILE A 89 -37.65 2.75 25.44
CA ILE A 89 -37.98 1.80 24.35
C ILE A 89 -38.68 0.59 25.02
N PRO A 90 -39.70 -0.09 24.42
CA PRO A 90 -39.40 -1.36 23.74
C PRO A 90 -40.32 -1.79 22.56
N MET A 91 -39.68 -2.54 21.65
CA MET A 91 -40.08 -3.58 20.68
C MET A 91 -41.54 -3.99 20.35
N ASN A 92 -41.73 -4.20 19.04
CA ASN A 92 -42.50 -5.23 18.29
C ASN A 92 -43.66 -5.97 18.97
N VAL A 93 -44.88 -5.82 18.41
CA VAL A 93 -45.85 -6.90 18.17
C VAL A 93 -46.76 -6.52 16.98
N VAL A 94 -46.89 -7.40 15.97
CA VAL A 94 -48.00 -7.42 14.98
C VAL A 94 -49.03 -8.42 15.50
N PRO A 95 -50.36 -8.15 15.47
CA PRO A 95 -51.21 -8.86 14.51
C PRO A 95 -52.52 -8.18 14.03
N LEU A 96 -52.92 -8.62 12.82
CA LEU A 96 -54.28 -8.97 12.34
C LEU A 96 -55.37 -7.89 12.15
N GLN A 97 -55.58 -7.59 10.86
CA GLN A 97 -56.85 -7.60 10.10
C GLN A 97 -58.17 -7.19 10.79
N ALA A 98 -58.80 -6.15 10.24
CA ALA A 98 -60.26 -6.09 10.10
C ALA A 98 -60.62 -5.57 8.69
N LYS A 99 -61.43 -6.36 7.98
CA LYS A 99 -62.05 -6.05 6.69
C LYS A 99 -63.28 -5.16 6.91
N THR A 100 -63.45 -4.11 6.11
CA THR A 100 -64.78 -3.63 5.69
C THR A 100 -64.70 -2.87 4.34
N ASN A 101 -65.26 -3.54 3.32
CA ASN A 101 -66.06 -3.06 2.18
C ASN A 101 -65.74 -1.72 1.45
N ARG A 102 -65.31 -1.88 0.20
CA ARG A 102 -65.58 -1.05 -1.01
C ARG A 102 -67.12 -0.93 -1.24
N LYS A 103 -67.76 0.04 -1.88
CA LYS A 103 -67.53 1.19 -2.82
C LYS A 103 -68.94 1.87 -3.00
N PRO A 104 -69.18 2.85 -3.90
CA PRO A 104 -68.47 4.08 -4.25
C PRO A 104 -69.40 5.33 -4.23
N ALA A 105 -68.83 6.54 -4.14
CA ALA A 105 -69.50 7.75 -4.62
C ALA A 105 -68.49 8.67 -5.29
N THR A 106 -68.95 9.24 -6.39
CA THR A 106 -68.19 9.83 -7.50
C THR A 106 -67.93 11.32 -7.30
N GLN A 107 -66.83 11.81 -7.89
CA GLN A 107 -66.49 13.22 -8.18
C GLN A 107 -66.10 14.05 -6.94
N THR A 108 -64.97 14.76 -6.89
CA THR A 108 -64.45 15.75 -7.85
C THR A 108 -62.97 16.05 -7.55
N SER A 109 -62.32 16.68 -8.54
CA SER A 109 -61.08 17.48 -8.41
C SER A 109 -59.77 16.72 -8.58
N ALA A 110 -59.36 16.63 -9.84
CA ALA A 110 -58.00 16.32 -10.26
C ALA A 110 -57.03 17.37 -9.71
N VAL A 111 -56.35 17.04 -8.62
CA VAL A 111 -55.07 17.66 -8.28
C VAL A 111 -54.02 16.91 -9.08
N SER A 112 -53.33 17.63 -9.97
CA SER A 112 -52.18 17.16 -10.73
C SER A 112 -51.17 16.51 -9.78
N ALA A 113 -51.17 15.19 -9.73
CA ALA A 113 -50.10 14.42 -9.10
C ALA A 113 -48.84 14.64 -9.95
N GLN A 114 -47.96 15.53 -9.49
CA GLN A 114 -46.57 15.52 -9.93
C GLN A 114 -46.04 14.12 -9.68
N LYS A 115 -45.79 13.37 -10.76
CA LYS A 115 -45.00 12.15 -10.72
C LYS A 115 -43.74 12.46 -9.89
N PRO A 116 -43.41 11.69 -8.83
CA PRO A 116 -42.07 11.76 -8.30
C PRO A 116 -41.15 11.42 -9.48
N GLN A 117 -40.37 12.41 -9.91
CA GLN A 117 -39.23 12.18 -10.77
C GLN A 117 -38.30 11.29 -9.96
N ILE A 118 -38.41 9.98 -10.19
CA ILE A 118 -37.35 9.06 -9.87
C ILE A 118 -36.21 9.51 -10.78
N THR A 119 -35.32 10.33 -10.25
CA THR A 119 -33.99 10.54 -10.81
C THR A 119 -33.28 9.20 -10.74
N THR A 120 -33.54 8.34 -11.72
CA THR A 120 -32.64 7.23 -12.03
C THR A 120 -31.26 7.87 -12.21
N PRO A 121 -30.23 7.42 -11.47
CA PRO A 121 -28.89 7.94 -11.66
C PRO A 121 -28.56 7.76 -13.15
N GLN A 122 -28.21 8.85 -13.83
CA GLN A 122 -27.84 8.83 -15.23
C GLN A 122 -26.67 7.86 -15.38
N ALA A 123 -26.91 6.68 -15.96
CA ALA A 123 -25.85 5.77 -16.33
C ALA A 123 -24.95 6.51 -17.31
N ARG A 124 -23.69 6.75 -16.92
CA ARG A 124 -22.70 7.44 -17.73
C ARG A 124 -22.63 6.76 -19.10
N GLN A 125 -22.89 7.52 -20.17
CA GLN A 125 -22.74 7.01 -21.53
C GLN A 125 -21.25 6.97 -21.87
N ILE A 126 -20.63 5.80 -21.66
CA ILE A 126 -19.25 5.53 -22.07
C ILE A 126 -19.21 5.53 -23.59
N SER A 127 -18.32 6.33 -24.18
CA SER A 127 -18.17 6.36 -25.64
C SER A 127 -17.61 5.03 -26.15
N SER A 128 -17.88 4.69 -27.42
CA SER A 128 -17.34 3.47 -28.03
C SER A 128 -15.81 3.43 -28.02
N ARG A 129 -15.15 4.59 -28.10
CA ARG A 129 -13.69 4.72 -28.01
C ARG A 129 -13.18 4.43 -26.60
N GLU A 130 -13.80 5.02 -25.58
CA GLU A 130 -13.46 4.75 -24.18
C GLU A 130 -13.71 3.29 -23.83
N ASN A 131 -14.82 2.69 -24.29
CA ASN A 131 -15.08 1.28 -24.00
C ASN A 131 -14.03 0.35 -24.62
N ARG A 132 -13.57 0.62 -25.86
CA ARG A 132 -12.45 -0.12 -26.46
C ARG A 132 -11.14 0.03 -25.69
N GLN A 133 -10.87 1.23 -25.16
CA GLN A 133 -9.70 1.44 -24.30
C GLN A 133 -9.81 0.65 -22.99
N LEU A 134 -10.98 0.66 -22.35
CA LEU A 134 -11.24 -0.13 -21.14
C LEU A 134 -11.15 -1.64 -21.39
N GLU A 135 -11.57 -2.13 -22.56
CA GLU A 135 -11.37 -3.53 -22.99
C GLU A 135 -9.89 -3.86 -23.15
N GLN A 136 -9.10 -2.94 -23.72
CA GLN A 136 -7.65 -3.12 -23.85
C GLN A 136 -6.96 -3.16 -22.49
N PHE A 137 -7.33 -2.27 -21.56
CA PHE A 137 -6.78 -2.27 -20.20
C PHE A 137 -7.09 -3.57 -19.44
N ASP A 138 -8.32 -4.08 -19.57
CA ASP A 138 -8.71 -5.36 -18.97
C ASP A 138 -7.95 -6.55 -19.60
N SER A 139 -7.72 -6.52 -20.91
CA SER A 139 -6.91 -7.53 -21.62
C SER A 139 -5.44 -7.51 -21.20
N ASN A 140 -4.85 -6.33 -21.06
CA ASN A 140 -3.46 -6.18 -20.61
C ASN A 140 -3.31 -6.67 -19.17
N ALA A 141 -4.24 -6.31 -18.27
CA ALA A 141 -4.26 -6.79 -16.90
C ALA A 141 -4.39 -8.32 -16.81
N SER A 142 -5.24 -8.93 -17.65
CA SER A 142 -5.36 -10.38 -17.74
C SER A 142 -4.05 -11.03 -18.20
N SER A 143 -3.40 -10.43 -19.20
CA SER A 143 -2.09 -10.91 -19.69
C SER A 143 -1.01 -10.85 -18.61
N LEU A 144 -0.99 -9.80 -17.80
CA LEU A 144 -0.07 -9.67 -16.67
C LEU A 144 -0.32 -10.76 -15.62
N ILE A 145 -1.58 -11.04 -15.27
CA ILE A 145 -1.94 -12.11 -14.34
C ILE A 145 -1.42 -13.46 -14.86
N ASP A 146 -1.77 -13.83 -16.08
CA ASP A 146 -1.42 -15.13 -16.65
C ASP A 146 0.11 -15.31 -16.76
N GLN A 147 0.82 -14.29 -17.23
CA GLN A 147 2.27 -14.35 -17.44
C GLN A 147 3.06 -14.29 -16.14
N SER A 148 2.60 -13.52 -15.15
CA SER A 148 3.22 -13.47 -13.83
C SER A 148 2.98 -14.78 -13.08
N GLN A 149 1.80 -15.38 -13.22
CA GLN A 149 1.50 -16.70 -12.67
C GLN A 149 2.36 -17.81 -13.31
N ASP A 150 2.48 -17.86 -14.64
CA ASP A 150 3.36 -18.82 -15.32
C ASP A 150 4.82 -18.65 -14.85
N SER A 151 5.30 -17.40 -14.80
CA SER A 151 6.67 -17.10 -14.38
C SER A 151 6.94 -17.47 -12.93
N PHE A 152 6.01 -17.17 -12.01
CA PHE A 152 6.11 -17.53 -10.59
C PHE A 152 6.05 -19.05 -10.40
N SER A 153 5.12 -19.73 -11.06
CA SER A 153 4.97 -21.19 -10.96
C SER A 153 6.23 -21.96 -11.38
N ARG A 154 7.00 -21.37 -12.31
CA ARG A 154 8.27 -21.89 -12.82
C ARG A 154 9.51 -21.43 -12.04
N GLY A 155 9.34 -20.62 -10.99
CA GLY A 155 10.45 -20.06 -10.20
C GLY A 155 11.26 -19.00 -10.94
N LEU A 156 10.73 -18.39 -12.00
CA LEU A 156 11.37 -17.33 -12.78
C LEU A 156 11.09 -15.93 -12.21
N LEU A 157 10.10 -15.83 -11.31
CA LEU A 157 9.65 -14.61 -10.67
C LEU A 157 9.69 -14.81 -9.16
N SER A 158 10.20 -13.81 -8.42
CA SER A 158 10.17 -13.85 -6.95
C SER A 158 8.74 -13.67 -6.44
N LEU A 159 8.47 -14.06 -5.19
CA LEU A 159 7.15 -13.84 -4.59
C LEU A 159 6.79 -12.34 -4.51
N SER A 160 7.75 -11.46 -4.25
CA SER A 160 7.49 -10.01 -4.21
C SER A 160 7.16 -9.43 -5.58
N ASP A 161 7.84 -9.90 -6.61
CA ASP A 161 7.62 -9.41 -7.97
C ASP A 161 6.26 -9.92 -8.49
N TYR A 162 5.88 -11.15 -8.12
CA TYR A 162 4.57 -11.72 -8.39
C TYR A 162 3.45 -10.93 -7.70
N GLN A 163 3.62 -10.61 -6.41
CA GLN A 163 2.67 -9.79 -5.67
C GLN A 163 2.45 -8.44 -6.34
N LEU A 164 3.52 -7.73 -6.71
CA LEU A 164 3.44 -6.45 -7.40
C LEU A 164 2.63 -6.55 -8.71
N ALA A 165 2.90 -7.59 -9.50
CA ALA A 165 2.19 -7.83 -10.75
C ALA A 165 0.69 -8.07 -10.55
N LEU A 166 0.32 -8.96 -9.62
CA LEU A 166 -1.09 -9.23 -9.29
C LEU A 166 -1.80 -7.96 -8.86
N ASN A 167 -1.15 -7.18 -8.02
CA ASN A 167 -1.69 -5.98 -7.46
C ASN A 167 -1.99 -4.90 -8.50
N ILE A 168 -1.03 -4.60 -9.38
CA ILE A 168 -1.23 -3.64 -10.47
C ILE A 168 -2.33 -4.13 -11.43
N ALA A 169 -2.33 -5.42 -11.76
CA ALA A 169 -3.32 -6.00 -12.66
C ALA A 169 -4.74 -5.94 -12.08
N TYR A 170 -4.93 -6.40 -10.84
CA TYR A 170 -6.24 -6.41 -10.21
C TYR A 170 -6.73 -5.00 -9.89
N GLN A 171 -5.86 -4.07 -9.50
CA GLN A 171 -6.26 -2.67 -9.36
C GLN A 171 -6.77 -2.09 -10.68
N SER A 172 -6.06 -2.35 -11.79
CA SER A 172 -6.48 -1.91 -13.12
C SER A 172 -7.86 -2.48 -13.49
N LYS A 173 -8.11 -3.77 -13.19
CA LYS A 173 -9.42 -4.40 -13.40
C LYS A 173 -10.52 -3.81 -12.52
N ILE A 174 -10.20 -3.46 -11.27
CA ILE A 174 -11.12 -2.80 -10.35
C ILE A 174 -11.48 -1.41 -10.89
N ASP A 175 -10.50 -0.60 -11.28
CA ASP A 175 -10.72 0.74 -11.83
C ASP A 175 -11.53 0.70 -13.14
N VAL A 176 -11.25 -0.26 -14.02
CA VAL A 176 -12.08 -0.51 -15.22
C VAL A 176 -13.53 -0.82 -14.85
N GLY A 177 -13.75 -1.69 -13.85
CA GLY A 177 -15.07 -2.03 -13.34
C GLY A 177 -15.81 -0.84 -12.74
N GLU A 178 -15.11 -0.01 -11.96
CA GLU A 178 -15.64 1.21 -11.36
C GLU A 178 -16.06 2.23 -12.43
N ILE A 179 -15.20 2.47 -13.44
CA ILE A 179 -15.52 3.37 -14.57
C ILE A 179 -16.73 2.86 -15.36
N ARG A 180 -16.90 1.54 -15.47
CA ARG A 180 -18.06 0.89 -16.11
C ARG A 180 -19.32 0.85 -15.24
N GLY A 181 -19.25 1.29 -13.98
CA GLY A 181 -20.37 1.21 -13.03
C GLY A 181 -20.75 -0.22 -12.65
N ALA A 182 -19.83 -1.17 -12.76
CA ALA A 182 -20.06 -2.58 -12.42
C ALA A 182 -20.08 -2.77 -10.89
N LYS A 183 -21.27 -2.75 -10.30
CA LYS A 183 -21.46 -3.01 -8.86
C LYS A 183 -20.88 -4.37 -8.48
N GLY A 184 -20.04 -4.39 -7.44
CA GLY A 184 -19.40 -5.62 -6.95
C GLY A 184 -18.17 -6.09 -7.74
N ALA A 185 -17.73 -5.35 -8.76
CA ALA A 185 -16.50 -5.66 -9.48
C ALA A 185 -15.30 -5.80 -8.53
N LYS A 186 -15.18 -4.88 -7.56
CA LYS A 186 -14.12 -4.91 -6.54
C LYS A 186 -14.05 -6.24 -5.79
N ILE A 187 -15.15 -6.69 -5.20
CA ILE A 187 -15.17 -7.97 -4.45
C ILE A 187 -14.84 -9.14 -5.38
N GLY A 188 -15.39 -9.17 -6.60
CA GLY A 188 -15.12 -10.23 -7.57
C GLY A 188 -13.63 -10.33 -7.93
N GLN A 189 -12.99 -9.19 -8.22
CA GLN A 189 -11.57 -9.14 -8.54
C GLN A 189 -10.69 -9.52 -7.35
N LEU A 190 -11.01 -9.03 -6.14
CA LEU A 190 -10.28 -9.39 -4.93
C LEU A 190 -10.41 -10.88 -4.58
N THR A 191 -11.56 -11.49 -4.85
CA THR A 191 -11.77 -12.94 -4.66
C THR A 191 -10.94 -13.75 -5.67
N ALA A 192 -10.84 -13.29 -6.92
CA ALA A 192 -9.97 -13.92 -7.91
C ALA A 192 -8.49 -13.81 -7.53
N LYS A 193 -8.05 -12.64 -7.02
CA LYS A 193 -6.72 -12.45 -6.43
C LYS A 193 -6.46 -13.40 -5.27
N GLN A 194 -7.45 -13.60 -4.39
CA GLN A 194 -7.36 -14.53 -3.27
C GLN A 194 -6.99 -15.94 -3.72
N ALA A 195 -7.68 -16.46 -4.74
CA ALA A 195 -7.45 -17.81 -5.23
C ALA A 195 -6.02 -18.02 -5.75
N LEU A 196 -5.44 -17.01 -6.39
CA LEU A 196 -4.05 -17.05 -6.85
C LEU A 196 -3.04 -16.98 -5.69
N LEU A 197 -3.34 -16.21 -4.64
CA LEU A 197 -2.51 -16.17 -3.42
C LEU A 197 -2.59 -17.49 -2.64
N GLU A 198 -3.76 -18.13 -2.57
CA GLU A 198 -3.94 -19.46 -1.99
C GLU A 198 -3.10 -20.50 -2.76
N GLN A 199 -3.13 -20.46 -4.09
CA GLN A 199 -2.27 -21.31 -4.92
C GLN A 199 -0.78 -21.07 -4.65
N ALA A 200 -0.35 -19.81 -4.50
CA ALA A 200 1.05 -19.49 -4.19
C ALA A 200 1.47 -20.02 -2.81
N VAL A 201 0.61 -19.88 -1.80
CA VAL A 201 0.82 -20.46 -0.47
C VAL A 201 0.95 -21.97 -0.56
N ASP A 202 0.04 -22.64 -1.28
CA ASP A 202 0.05 -24.09 -1.39
C ASP A 202 1.25 -24.60 -2.20
N GLN A 203 1.64 -23.89 -3.26
CA GLN A 203 2.88 -24.19 -4.00
C GLN A 203 4.11 -24.10 -3.09
N LEU A 204 4.23 -23.03 -2.30
CA LEU A 204 5.34 -22.87 -1.34
C LEU A 204 5.29 -23.94 -0.24
N LYS A 205 4.12 -24.34 0.25
CA LYS A 205 3.98 -25.46 1.19
C LYS A 205 4.35 -26.81 0.57
N MET A 206 3.96 -27.08 -0.67
CA MET A 206 4.27 -28.33 -1.37
C MET A 206 5.76 -28.45 -1.67
N LEU A 207 6.40 -27.32 -1.97
CA LEU A 207 7.85 -27.19 -2.01
C LEU A 207 8.44 -27.10 -0.59
N ASN A 208 8.00 -27.98 0.32
CA ASN A 208 8.51 -28.05 1.69
C ASN A 208 10.00 -28.40 1.68
N GLN A 209 10.82 -27.37 1.55
CA GLN A 209 12.27 -27.46 1.52
C GLN A 209 12.82 -26.64 2.69
N PRO A 210 12.78 -27.16 3.92
CA PRO A 210 13.34 -26.46 5.09
C PRO A 210 14.85 -26.17 4.93
N ALA A 211 15.52 -26.92 4.05
CA ALA A 211 16.92 -26.72 3.69
C ALA A 211 17.14 -25.70 2.56
N ALA A 212 16.08 -25.25 1.88
CA ALA A 212 16.17 -24.15 0.93
C ALA A 212 16.19 -22.83 1.72
N HIS A 213 17.32 -22.14 1.67
CA HIS A 213 17.51 -20.81 2.26
C HIS A 213 16.33 -19.89 1.87
N ARG A 214 15.84 -19.06 2.81
CA ARG A 214 14.74 -18.08 2.66
C ARG A 214 13.32 -18.64 2.50
N TRP A 215 13.16 -19.95 2.30
CA TRP A 215 11.86 -20.57 1.99
C TRP A 215 10.80 -20.26 3.06
N TYR A 216 11.16 -20.36 4.34
CA TYR A 216 10.21 -20.15 5.43
C TYR A 216 9.75 -18.69 5.51
N GLY A 217 10.66 -17.74 5.29
CA GLY A 217 10.32 -16.33 5.13
C GLY A 217 9.35 -16.08 3.97
N ASP A 218 9.54 -16.73 2.82
CA ASP A 218 8.63 -16.61 1.66
C ASP A 218 7.25 -17.24 1.93
N LEU A 219 7.21 -18.37 2.65
CA LEU A 219 5.95 -18.97 3.08
C LEU A 219 5.18 -18.05 4.04
N LEU A 220 5.85 -17.41 5.00
CA LEU A 220 5.21 -16.44 5.88
C LEU A 220 4.73 -15.21 5.10
N HIS A 221 5.54 -14.74 4.15
CA HIS A 221 5.19 -13.60 3.32
C HIS A 221 3.95 -13.87 2.47
N SER A 222 3.86 -15.03 1.81
CA SER A 222 2.69 -15.40 1.00
C SER A 222 1.42 -15.54 1.84
N ARG A 223 1.52 -16.11 3.05
CA ARG A 223 0.39 -16.16 4.00
C ARG A 223 -0.04 -14.77 4.45
N LEU A 224 0.92 -13.87 4.67
CA LEU A 224 0.64 -12.48 5.02
C LEU A 224 -0.12 -11.79 3.89
N MET A 225 0.31 -11.95 2.64
CA MET A 225 -0.39 -11.40 1.46
C MET A 225 -1.84 -11.92 1.36
N LEU A 226 -2.04 -13.21 1.61
CA LEU A 226 -3.38 -13.81 1.63
C LEU A 226 -4.26 -13.17 2.71
N ALA A 227 -3.74 -13.01 3.93
CA ALA A 227 -4.45 -12.36 5.03
C ALA A 227 -4.77 -10.88 4.74
N GLN A 228 -3.85 -10.16 4.10
CA GLN A 228 -4.07 -8.80 3.61
C GLN A 228 -5.21 -8.78 2.59
N ASN A 229 -5.21 -9.66 1.58
CA ASN A 229 -6.29 -9.72 0.60
C ASN A 229 -7.65 -10.09 1.22
N GLN A 230 -7.67 -10.94 2.26
CA GLN A 230 -8.89 -11.23 3.03
C GLN A 230 -9.41 -10.00 3.76
N TYR A 231 -8.52 -9.16 4.30
CA TYR A 231 -8.86 -7.85 4.84
C TYR A 231 -9.40 -6.92 3.74
N GLU A 232 -8.85 -6.92 2.51
CA GLU A 232 -9.38 -6.17 1.35
C GLU A 232 -10.84 -6.56 1.04
N ILE A 233 -11.11 -7.86 0.99
CA ILE A 233 -12.45 -8.39 0.72
C ILE A 233 -13.41 -8.03 1.84
N ALA A 234 -13.00 -8.19 3.10
CA ALA A 234 -13.81 -7.82 4.25
C ALA A 234 -14.11 -6.32 4.27
N ALA A 235 -13.18 -5.50 3.77
CA ALA A 235 -13.38 -4.06 3.59
C ALA A 235 -14.31 -3.69 2.46
N ALA A 236 -14.16 -4.30 1.29
CA ALA A 236 -15.07 -4.06 0.18
C ALA A 236 -16.51 -4.55 0.45
N SER A 237 -16.70 -5.44 1.42
CA SER A 237 -18.01 -6.00 1.83
C SER A 237 -18.56 -5.43 3.13
N ASP A 238 -17.92 -4.41 3.71
CA ASP A 238 -18.29 -3.79 5.00
C ASP A 238 -18.44 -4.78 6.17
N ASN A 239 -17.74 -5.90 6.13
CA ASN A 239 -17.80 -6.93 7.16
C ASN A 239 -16.76 -6.70 8.28
N GLN A 240 -17.15 -5.93 9.30
CA GLN A 240 -16.28 -5.56 10.42
C GLN A 240 -15.74 -6.76 11.22
N TYR A 241 -16.52 -7.84 11.33
CA TYR A 241 -16.06 -9.04 12.02
C TYR A 241 -14.91 -9.72 11.26
N GLN A 242 -15.07 -9.91 9.94
CA GLN A 242 -14.03 -10.49 9.09
C GLN A 242 -12.81 -9.59 8.99
N LYS A 243 -12.99 -8.26 8.96
CA LYS A 243 -11.89 -7.29 9.07
C LYS A 243 -11.06 -7.54 10.33
N GLY A 244 -11.72 -7.63 11.49
CA GLY A 244 -11.05 -7.87 12.76
C GLY A 244 -10.32 -9.22 12.83
N LEU A 245 -10.87 -10.28 12.22
CA LEU A 245 -10.19 -11.58 12.13
C LEU A 245 -8.96 -11.53 11.22
N ALA A 246 -9.09 -10.99 10.02
CA ALA A 246 -7.99 -10.87 9.07
C ALA A 246 -6.86 -10.00 9.65
N LEU A 247 -7.19 -8.88 10.31
CA LEU A 247 -6.22 -8.01 10.95
C LEU A 247 -5.44 -8.68 12.08
N ARG A 248 -6.08 -9.54 12.89
CA ARG A 248 -5.37 -10.34 13.90
C ARG A 248 -4.36 -11.30 13.25
N GLU A 249 -4.75 -11.93 12.15
CA GLU A 249 -3.86 -12.83 11.42
C GLU A 249 -2.70 -12.06 10.74
N ILE A 250 -2.98 -10.86 10.19
CA ILE A 250 -1.96 -9.94 9.65
C ILE A 250 -0.93 -9.59 10.73
N ASN A 251 -1.37 -9.15 11.91
CA ASN A 251 -0.46 -8.84 13.03
C ASN A 251 0.40 -10.04 13.44
N ARG A 252 -0.21 -11.22 13.56
CA ARG A 252 0.50 -12.45 13.93
C ARG A 252 1.54 -12.83 12.86
N LEU A 253 1.19 -12.73 11.59
CA LEU A 253 2.07 -13.09 10.47
C LEU A 253 3.16 -12.06 10.24
N SER A 254 2.88 -10.76 10.40
CA SER A 254 3.89 -9.70 10.26
C SER A 254 4.98 -9.83 11.33
N GLU A 255 4.61 -10.11 12.59
CA GLU A 255 5.56 -10.39 13.68
C GLU A 255 6.46 -11.60 13.37
N GLN A 256 5.86 -12.69 12.89
CA GLN A 256 6.62 -13.89 12.52
C GLN A 256 7.54 -13.62 11.33
N TYR A 257 7.02 -12.96 10.29
CA TYR A 257 7.77 -12.64 9.09
C TYR A 257 8.96 -11.73 9.41
N TYR A 258 8.76 -10.68 10.20
CA TYR A 258 9.83 -9.81 10.69
C TYR A 258 10.88 -10.56 11.50
N SER A 259 10.46 -11.38 12.47
CA SER A 259 11.37 -12.16 13.31
C SER A 259 12.25 -13.09 12.46
N VAL A 260 11.64 -13.81 11.51
CA VAL A 260 12.34 -14.72 10.60
C VAL A 260 13.31 -13.97 9.69
N ARG A 261 12.85 -12.93 8.98
CA ARG A 261 13.72 -12.15 8.09
C ARG A 261 14.88 -11.48 8.82
N ARG A 262 14.67 -11.07 10.07
CA ARG A 262 15.75 -10.53 10.90
C ARG A 262 16.82 -11.58 11.20
N GLN A 263 16.42 -12.80 11.54
CA GLN A 263 17.35 -13.91 11.79
C GLN A 263 18.07 -14.32 10.50
N GLU A 264 17.32 -14.49 9.41
CA GLU A 264 17.88 -14.79 8.09
C GLU A 264 18.88 -13.71 7.62
N LEU A 265 18.61 -12.42 7.89
CA LEU A 265 19.55 -11.33 7.55
C LEU A 265 20.88 -11.47 8.32
N GLN A 266 20.83 -11.87 9.61
CA GLN A 266 22.04 -12.02 10.43
C GLN A 266 22.97 -13.13 9.94
N VAL A 267 22.42 -14.16 9.29
CA VAL A 267 23.18 -15.27 8.71
C VAL A 267 23.43 -15.11 7.20
N GLY A 268 23.00 -13.98 6.61
CA GLY A 268 23.16 -13.69 5.18
C GLY A 268 22.23 -14.49 4.27
N GLU A 269 21.18 -15.10 4.82
CA GLU A 269 20.15 -15.80 4.07
C GLU A 269 19.12 -14.84 3.47
N ALA A 270 18.68 -13.83 4.23
CA ALA A 270 17.81 -12.78 3.72
C ALA A 270 18.63 -11.58 3.24
N ASP A 271 18.12 -10.89 2.22
CA ASP A 271 18.67 -9.63 1.77
C ASP A 271 18.05 -8.43 2.51
N LEU A 272 18.68 -7.25 2.35
CA LEU A 272 18.21 -6.01 2.98
C LEU A 272 16.82 -5.59 2.50
N ASN A 273 16.41 -5.94 1.27
CA ASN A 273 15.08 -5.61 0.75
C ASN A 273 14.01 -6.48 1.41
N GLU A 274 14.28 -7.76 1.64
CA GLU A 274 13.38 -8.65 2.39
C GLU A 274 13.20 -8.21 3.83
N TYR A 275 14.31 -7.86 4.49
CA TYR A 275 14.25 -7.33 5.85
C TYR A 275 13.44 -6.02 5.89
N ARG A 276 13.63 -5.13 4.91
CA ARG A 276 12.83 -3.91 4.77
C ARG A 276 11.34 -4.22 4.62
N ARG A 277 10.97 -5.16 3.74
CA ARG A 277 9.56 -5.57 3.55
C ARG A 277 8.95 -6.11 4.84
N ALA A 278 9.72 -6.90 5.58
CA ALA A 278 9.27 -7.45 6.85
C ALA A 278 9.08 -6.36 7.92
N ALA A 279 10.02 -5.42 8.04
CA ALA A 279 9.90 -4.22 8.88
C ALA A 279 8.64 -3.40 8.52
N ARG A 280 8.41 -3.18 7.22
CA ARG A 280 7.22 -2.49 6.72
C ARG A 280 5.93 -3.22 7.08
N SER A 281 5.91 -4.55 7.03
CA SER A 281 4.71 -5.32 7.37
C SER A 281 4.23 -5.07 8.81
N ILE A 282 5.15 -4.90 9.76
CA ILE A 282 4.84 -4.51 11.14
C ILE A 282 4.23 -3.12 11.17
N PHE A 283 4.89 -2.17 10.51
CA PHE A 283 4.45 -0.79 10.45
C PHE A 283 3.01 -0.67 9.92
N VAL A 284 2.71 -1.32 8.79
CA VAL A 284 1.37 -1.34 8.18
C VAL A 284 0.35 -2.02 9.10
N ALA A 285 0.68 -3.18 9.67
CA ALA A 285 -0.24 -3.90 10.55
C ALA A 285 -0.63 -3.08 11.79
N ASN A 286 0.33 -2.36 12.37
CA ASN A 286 0.10 -1.44 13.48
C ASN A 286 -0.78 -0.25 13.09
N LEU A 287 -0.53 0.37 11.93
CA LEU A 287 -1.37 1.48 11.43
C LEU A 287 -2.83 1.03 11.23
N GLU A 288 -3.03 -0.10 10.56
CA GLU A 288 -4.37 -0.66 10.34
C GLU A 288 -5.06 -1.03 11.66
N THR A 289 -4.29 -1.52 12.64
CA THR A 289 -4.81 -1.82 13.98
C THR A 289 -5.25 -0.57 14.72
N ASN A 290 -4.43 0.48 14.69
CA ASN A 290 -4.74 1.76 15.29
C ASN A 290 -5.99 2.39 14.66
N SER A 291 -6.09 2.34 13.33
CA SER A 291 -7.27 2.78 12.59
C SER A 291 -8.53 1.98 13.00
N PHE A 292 -8.46 0.65 12.95
CA PHE A 292 -9.58 -0.22 13.31
C PHE A 292 -10.07 0.00 14.75
N GLN A 293 -9.14 0.28 15.67
CA GLN A 293 -9.43 0.56 17.08
C GLN A 293 -9.77 2.03 17.36
N HIS A 294 -9.77 2.89 16.34
CA HIS A 294 -9.99 4.34 16.46
C HIS A 294 -9.00 5.03 17.43
N SER A 295 -7.78 4.50 17.52
CA SER A 295 -6.72 4.98 18.40
C SER A 295 -5.58 5.58 17.58
N GLN A 296 -5.61 6.90 17.37
CA GLN A 296 -4.51 7.61 16.68
C GLN A 296 -3.27 7.84 17.57
N GLN A 297 -3.34 7.48 18.86
CA GLN A 297 -2.30 7.84 19.84
C GLN A 297 -0.93 7.19 19.58
N ASN A 298 -0.84 6.14 18.75
CA ASN A 298 0.39 5.37 18.55
C ASN A 298 1.00 5.47 17.14
N ASP A 299 0.40 6.19 16.19
CA ASP A 299 0.86 6.23 14.80
C ASP A 299 2.24 6.91 14.66
N LEU A 300 2.44 8.00 15.40
CA LEU A 300 3.71 8.74 15.36
C LEU A 300 4.88 7.93 15.94
N SER A 301 4.62 7.13 16.99
CA SER A 301 5.63 6.24 17.57
C SER A 301 5.96 5.11 16.62
N ASN A 302 4.94 4.47 16.04
CA ASN A 302 5.10 3.41 15.04
C ASN A 302 5.92 3.90 13.82
N LEU A 303 5.64 5.11 13.36
CA LEU A 303 6.36 5.73 12.25
C LEU A 303 7.82 6.10 12.61
N ALA A 304 8.06 6.57 13.84
CA ALA A 304 9.41 6.80 14.33
C ALA A 304 10.23 5.51 14.45
N ASP A 305 9.62 4.42 14.89
CA ASP A 305 10.25 3.10 14.98
C ASP A 305 10.63 2.57 13.59
N PHE A 306 9.72 2.70 12.62
CA PHE A 306 9.98 2.30 11.24
C PHE A 306 11.07 3.17 10.58
N THR A 307 11.07 4.48 10.82
CA THR A 307 12.12 5.40 10.34
C THR A 307 13.50 4.96 10.83
N ARG A 308 13.65 4.62 12.12
CA ARG A 308 14.91 4.13 12.69
C ARG A 308 15.38 2.83 12.06
N GLN A 309 14.45 1.94 11.70
CA GLN A 309 14.79 0.69 11.00
C GLN A 309 15.31 0.98 9.58
N LEU A 310 14.68 1.90 8.85
CA LEU A 310 15.13 2.31 7.52
C LEU A 310 16.49 3.00 7.54
N GLU A 311 16.80 3.83 8.55
CA GLU A 311 18.13 4.43 8.75
C GLU A 311 19.21 3.34 8.93
N GLY A 312 18.90 2.28 9.69
CA GLY A 312 19.78 1.14 9.86
C GLY A 312 20.05 0.39 8.54
N ILE A 313 19.01 0.21 7.72
CA ILE A 313 19.11 -0.44 6.41
C ILE A 313 19.94 0.41 5.46
N GLN A 314 19.68 1.72 5.37
CA GLN A 314 20.45 2.63 4.54
C GLN A 314 21.94 2.56 4.86
N LYS A 315 22.29 2.66 6.15
CA LYS A 315 23.70 2.58 6.59
C LYS A 315 24.36 1.27 6.17
N ALA A 316 23.62 0.16 6.21
CA ALA A 316 24.13 -1.13 5.75
C ALA A 316 24.35 -1.15 4.23
N VAL A 317 23.42 -0.60 3.43
CA VAL A 317 23.57 -0.48 1.97
C VAL A 317 24.78 0.39 1.61
N GLU A 318 24.95 1.54 2.27
CA GLU A 318 26.10 2.44 2.08
C GLU A 318 27.43 1.74 2.41
N THR A 319 27.49 1.02 3.54
CA THR A 319 28.68 0.25 3.92
C THR A 319 29.03 -0.83 2.87
N LEU A 320 28.02 -1.48 2.28
CA LEU A 320 28.22 -2.46 1.21
C LEU A 320 28.72 -1.81 -0.08
N ALA A 321 28.23 -0.59 -0.38
CA ALA A 321 28.65 0.20 -1.53
C ALA A 321 30.11 0.63 -1.41
N GLU A 322 30.51 1.15 -0.24
CA GLU A 322 31.90 1.51 0.06
C GLU A 322 32.87 0.33 -0.08
N ARG A 323 32.39 -0.89 0.18
CA ARG A 323 33.16 -2.13 0.05
C ARG A 323 33.15 -2.71 -1.36
N GLY A 324 32.48 -2.05 -2.32
CA GLY A 324 32.40 -2.51 -3.71
C GLY A 324 31.54 -3.77 -3.91
N ALA A 325 30.67 -4.11 -2.96
CA ALA A 325 29.76 -5.24 -3.11
C ALA A 325 28.64 -4.89 -4.12
N GLY A 326 28.20 -5.86 -4.92
CA GLY A 326 27.10 -5.67 -5.88
C GLY A 326 25.77 -5.26 -5.23
N LEU A 327 25.58 -5.56 -3.94
CA LEU A 327 24.44 -5.09 -3.13
C LEU A 327 24.51 -3.59 -2.78
N GLY A 328 25.65 -2.95 -3.03
CA GLY A 328 25.87 -1.51 -2.88
C GLY A 328 25.99 -0.78 -4.21
N ARG A 329 25.38 -1.32 -5.28
CA ARG A 329 25.25 -0.58 -6.54
C ARG A 329 24.60 0.78 -6.30
N LYS A 330 25.03 1.79 -7.06
CA LYS A 330 24.54 3.16 -6.93
C LYS A 330 23.01 3.28 -6.94
N ASP A 331 22.31 2.54 -7.80
CA ASP A 331 20.84 2.58 -7.86
C ASP A 331 20.16 2.07 -6.59
N LEU A 332 20.75 1.08 -5.92
CA LEU A 332 20.22 0.54 -4.66
C LEU A 332 20.41 1.52 -3.50
N VAL A 333 21.55 2.22 -3.48
CA VAL A 333 21.80 3.31 -2.52
C VAL A 333 20.76 4.41 -2.69
N GLU A 334 20.58 4.90 -3.91
CA GLU A 334 19.62 5.95 -4.25
C GLU A 334 18.19 5.52 -3.90
N LEU A 335 17.77 4.28 -4.20
CA LEU A 335 16.44 3.81 -3.80
C LEU A 335 16.26 3.72 -2.29
N SER A 336 17.28 3.27 -1.56
CA SER A 336 17.22 3.23 -0.09
C SER A 336 17.07 4.63 0.50
N GLN A 337 17.78 5.61 -0.06
CA GLN A 337 17.66 7.01 0.35
C GLN A 337 16.28 7.58 0.01
N ALA A 338 15.78 7.30 -1.20
CA ALA A 338 14.44 7.71 -1.62
C ALA A 338 13.38 7.22 -0.64
N GLN A 339 13.42 5.95 -0.27
CA GLN A 339 12.45 5.34 0.64
C GLN A 339 12.50 5.93 2.05
N LEU A 340 13.70 6.15 2.58
CA LEU A 340 13.84 6.79 3.89
C LEU A 340 13.27 8.21 3.86
N SER A 341 13.68 9.02 2.88
CA SER A 341 13.18 10.39 2.73
C SER A 341 11.67 10.42 2.59
N PHE A 342 11.08 9.48 1.84
CA PHE A 342 9.63 9.39 1.74
C PHE A 342 8.97 9.17 3.11
N ILE A 343 9.44 8.18 3.87
CA ILE A 343 8.88 7.88 5.20
C ILE A 343 9.08 9.03 6.17
N GLN A 344 10.22 9.71 6.10
CA GLN A 344 10.46 10.95 6.86
C GLN A 344 9.48 12.06 6.44
N GLY A 345 9.14 12.16 5.15
CA GLY A 345 8.08 13.06 4.66
C GLY A 345 6.74 12.78 5.32
N ASN A 346 6.30 11.51 5.34
CA ASN A 346 5.10 11.08 6.06
C ASN A 346 5.16 11.43 7.55
N TYR A 347 6.32 11.26 8.18
CA TYR A 347 6.54 11.56 9.58
C TYR A 347 6.36 13.04 9.89
N TYR A 348 6.98 13.92 9.11
CA TYR A 348 6.82 15.36 9.28
C TYR A 348 5.41 15.82 8.95
N ARG A 349 4.73 15.19 7.98
CA ARG A 349 3.31 15.44 7.71
C ARG A 349 2.43 15.11 8.92
N GLN A 350 2.61 13.96 9.56
CA GLN A 350 1.84 13.62 10.78
C GLN A 350 2.12 14.60 11.92
N LYS A 351 3.33 15.16 11.98
CA LYS A 351 3.69 16.25 12.90
C LYS A 351 3.16 17.63 12.51
N LYS A 352 2.45 17.75 11.38
CA LYS A 352 1.96 19.02 10.81
C LYS A 352 3.11 20.00 10.48
N ASP A 353 4.26 19.47 10.09
CA ASP A 353 5.41 20.24 9.59
C ASP A 353 5.49 20.11 8.07
N ASP A 354 4.62 20.87 7.38
CA ASP A 354 4.45 20.78 5.92
C ASP A 354 5.74 21.15 5.16
N ARG A 355 6.52 22.09 5.70
CA ARG A 355 7.78 22.50 5.07
C ARG A 355 8.80 21.37 5.06
N ARG A 356 9.00 20.69 6.20
CA ARG A 356 9.92 19.55 6.26
C ARG A 356 9.37 18.34 5.51
N SER A 357 8.07 18.11 5.59
CA SER A 357 7.38 17.07 4.82
C SER A 357 7.66 17.23 3.32
N ARG A 358 7.41 18.42 2.76
CA ARG A 358 7.69 18.74 1.35
C ARG A 358 9.16 18.54 0.99
N ALA A 359 10.08 19.08 1.79
CA ALA A 359 11.52 18.93 1.53
C ALA A 359 11.96 17.46 1.48
N MET A 360 11.38 16.61 2.34
CA MET A 360 11.66 15.17 2.35
C MET A 360 11.06 14.45 1.13
N PHE A 361 9.86 14.82 0.67
CA PHE A 361 9.31 14.29 -0.58
C PHE A 361 10.10 14.76 -1.81
N GLU A 362 10.60 16.00 -1.84
CA GLU A 362 11.49 16.51 -2.90
C GLU A 362 12.79 15.70 -2.95
N GLN A 363 13.40 15.41 -1.80
CA GLN A 363 14.57 14.51 -1.71
C GLN A 363 14.23 13.10 -2.20
N SER A 364 13.10 12.54 -1.77
CA SER A 364 12.65 11.23 -2.22
C SER A 364 12.50 11.16 -3.74
N GLN A 365 11.93 12.19 -4.36
CA GLN A 365 11.73 12.28 -5.80
C GLN A 365 13.09 12.32 -6.53
N GLN A 366 14.02 13.15 -6.05
CA GLN A 366 15.37 13.28 -6.62
C GLN A 366 16.13 11.94 -6.59
N HIS A 367 16.15 11.27 -5.45
CA HIS A 367 16.82 9.97 -5.29
C HIS A 367 16.16 8.87 -6.13
N ALA A 368 14.83 8.80 -6.18
CA ALA A 368 14.12 7.81 -6.99
C ALA A 368 14.37 8.00 -8.50
N LYS A 369 14.36 9.26 -8.95
CA LYS A 369 14.73 9.62 -10.32
C LYS A 369 16.18 9.24 -10.62
N ALA A 370 17.12 9.57 -9.74
CA ALA A 370 18.53 9.21 -9.92
C ALA A 370 18.74 7.69 -10.01
N ALA A 371 18.05 6.91 -9.17
CA ALA A 371 18.07 5.46 -9.25
C ALA A 371 17.54 4.95 -10.61
N TRP A 372 16.41 5.49 -11.06
CA TRP A 372 15.81 5.14 -12.34
C TRP A 372 16.74 5.47 -13.51
N GLU A 373 17.35 6.66 -13.51
CA GLU A 373 18.27 7.11 -14.56
C GLU A 373 19.53 6.24 -14.63
N VAL A 374 20.12 5.88 -13.48
CA VAL A 374 21.29 5.00 -13.45
C VAL A 374 20.92 3.59 -13.94
N ARG A 375 19.76 3.05 -13.53
CA ARG A 375 19.27 1.76 -14.07
C ARG A 375 19.07 1.83 -15.58
N MET A 376 18.40 2.88 -16.07
CA MET A 376 18.05 3.05 -17.49
C MET A 376 19.28 3.24 -18.37
N ASN A 377 20.23 4.08 -17.94
CA ASN A 377 21.35 4.50 -18.79
C ASN A 377 22.59 3.63 -18.60
N THR A 378 22.74 2.93 -17.46
CA THR A 378 23.95 2.16 -17.13
C THR A 378 23.67 0.68 -16.95
N TYR A 379 22.74 0.29 -16.07
CA TYR A 379 22.62 -1.12 -15.68
C TYR A 379 21.80 -1.96 -16.66
N TYR A 380 20.69 -1.45 -17.16
CA TYR A 380 19.83 -2.17 -18.10
C TYR A 380 20.55 -2.45 -19.44
N PRO A 381 21.23 -1.48 -20.10
CA PRO A 381 21.97 -1.75 -21.33
C PRO A 381 23.12 -2.75 -21.14
N ASN A 382 23.68 -2.83 -19.93
CA ASN A 382 24.75 -3.77 -19.57
C ASN A 382 24.20 -5.13 -19.08
N GLY A 383 22.88 -5.34 -19.09
CA GLY A 383 22.24 -6.58 -18.62
C GLY A 383 22.35 -6.83 -17.12
N THR A 384 22.70 -5.81 -16.33
CA THR A 384 22.82 -5.91 -14.87
C THR A 384 21.60 -5.39 -14.13
N ALA A 385 20.66 -4.75 -14.82
CA ALA A 385 19.31 -4.48 -14.30
C ALA A 385 18.23 -5.08 -15.21
N THR A 386 17.16 -5.54 -14.59
CA THR A 386 15.95 -6.05 -15.23
C THR A 386 14.95 -4.93 -15.51
N LEU A 387 13.98 -5.20 -16.39
CA LEU A 387 12.87 -4.28 -16.63
C LEU A 387 11.98 -4.12 -15.39
N HIS A 388 11.87 -5.17 -14.57
CA HIS A 388 11.28 -5.08 -13.24
C HIS A 388 11.98 -4.05 -12.35
N GLU A 389 13.31 -4.06 -12.27
CA GLU A 389 14.05 -3.08 -11.46
C GLU A 389 13.84 -1.65 -11.98
N LEU A 390 13.80 -1.43 -13.30
CA LEU A 390 13.42 -0.12 -13.85
C LEU A 390 12.03 0.30 -13.36
N THR A 391 11.10 -0.64 -13.38
CA THR A 391 9.72 -0.44 -12.95
C THR A 391 9.62 -0.04 -11.48
N SER A 392 10.28 -0.75 -10.56
CA SER A 392 10.23 -0.42 -9.12
C SER A 392 10.76 0.99 -8.83
N ALA A 393 11.82 1.41 -9.52
CA ALA A 393 12.37 2.75 -9.36
C ALA A 393 11.43 3.83 -9.91
N TRP A 394 10.78 3.57 -11.05
CA TRP A 394 9.80 4.48 -11.61
C TRP A 394 8.57 4.63 -10.70
N ILE A 395 8.07 3.52 -10.13
CA ILE A 395 6.96 3.55 -9.18
C ILE A 395 7.32 4.43 -7.99
N MET A 396 8.51 4.27 -7.40
CA MET A 396 8.98 5.12 -6.29
C MET A 396 9.04 6.61 -6.67
N TRP A 397 9.49 6.94 -7.89
CA TRP A 397 9.51 8.31 -8.38
C TRP A 397 8.09 8.88 -8.49
N ARG A 398 7.17 8.14 -9.12
CA ARG A 398 5.74 8.51 -9.25
C ARG A 398 5.07 8.75 -7.91
N SER A 399 5.50 8.01 -6.90
CA SER A 399 4.99 8.09 -5.55
C SER A 399 5.33 9.41 -4.88
N ALA A 400 6.62 9.77 -4.90
CA ALA A 400 7.09 11.02 -4.34
C ALA A 400 6.43 12.21 -5.05
N GLU A 401 6.31 12.12 -6.38
CA GLU A 401 5.62 13.11 -7.21
C GLU A 401 4.14 13.27 -6.83
N THR A 402 3.46 12.17 -6.56
CA THR A 402 2.05 12.18 -6.13
C THR A 402 1.88 12.91 -4.80
N GLU A 403 2.78 12.72 -3.84
CA GLU A 403 2.73 13.41 -2.55
C GLU A 403 3.05 14.91 -2.64
N LEU A 404 4.00 15.29 -3.50
CA LEU A 404 4.32 16.69 -3.77
C LEU A 404 3.11 17.43 -4.35
N ASN A 405 2.44 16.81 -5.33
CA ASN A 405 1.27 17.39 -5.99
C ASN A 405 0.06 17.53 -5.06
N LYS A 406 -0.07 16.71 -4.01
CA LYS A 406 -1.12 16.88 -2.98
C LYS A 406 -0.89 18.09 -2.08
N SER A 407 0.36 18.49 -1.90
CA SER A 407 0.74 19.61 -1.04
C SER A 407 0.48 20.97 -1.70
N ASP A 408 0.37 21.01 -3.04
CA ASP A 408 0.11 22.23 -3.81
C ASP A 408 -1.40 22.41 -4.07
N ILE A 409 -2.09 23.04 -3.10
CA ILE A 409 -3.55 23.27 -3.03
C ILE A 409 -4.16 23.98 -4.27
N SER A 410 -3.36 24.51 -5.20
CA SER A 410 -3.85 25.31 -6.34
C SER A 410 -3.54 24.76 -7.74
N SER A 411 -2.81 23.66 -7.87
CA SER A 411 -2.42 23.16 -9.19
C SER A 411 -3.24 21.95 -9.61
N SER A 412 -3.92 22.05 -10.76
CA SER A 412 -4.37 20.87 -11.50
C SER A 412 -3.18 19.93 -11.62
N VAL A 413 -3.28 18.69 -11.12
CA VAL A 413 -2.26 17.65 -11.26
C VAL A 413 -1.92 17.52 -12.74
N LYS A 414 -0.88 18.20 -13.20
CA LYS A 414 -0.32 17.96 -14.52
C LYS A 414 0.69 16.85 -14.32
N PRO A 415 0.56 15.72 -15.01
CA PRO A 415 1.58 14.68 -14.94
C PRO A 415 2.91 15.32 -15.32
N ASP A 416 3.91 15.13 -14.47
CA ASP A 416 5.26 15.60 -14.74
C ASP A 416 5.70 15.03 -16.09
N ARG A 417 6.16 15.94 -16.96
CA ARG A 417 6.61 15.60 -18.31
C ARG A 417 7.76 14.61 -18.26
N GLU A 418 8.61 14.72 -17.25
CA GLU A 418 9.75 13.82 -17.07
C GLU A 418 9.31 12.41 -16.67
N LEU A 419 8.35 12.30 -15.77
CA LEU A 419 7.79 11.02 -15.33
C LEU A 419 7.13 10.26 -16.49
N THR A 420 6.36 10.98 -17.30
CA THR A 420 5.70 10.45 -18.50
C THR A 420 6.73 10.00 -19.53
N ALA A 421 7.75 10.84 -19.78
CA ALA A 421 8.84 10.49 -20.69
C ALA A 421 9.65 9.28 -20.21
N GLY A 422 9.80 9.11 -18.89
CA GLY A 422 10.40 7.93 -18.29
C GLY A 422 9.62 6.65 -18.59
N LEU A 423 8.30 6.69 -18.39
CA LEU A 423 7.42 5.56 -18.71
C LEU A 423 7.40 5.23 -20.21
N ASP A 424 7.34 6.25 -21.07
CA ASP A 424 7.39 6.06 -22.52
C ASP A 424 8.73 5.47 -22.98
N ARG A 425 9.84 5.81 -22.32
CA ARG A 425 11.13 5.12 -22.55
C ARG A 425 11.07 3.65 -22.17
N MET A 426 10.47 3.30 -21.03
CA MET A 426 10.32 1.88 -20.64
C MET A 426 9.46 1.11 -21.64
N LEU A 427 8.37 1.71 -22.14
CA LEU A 427 7.55 1.13 -23.21
C LEU A 427 8.33 0.93 -24.52
N ASN A 428 9.19 1.88 -24.88
CA ASN A 428 10.05 1.71 -26.05
C ASN A 428 11.03 0.54 -25.87
N LEU A 429 11.57 0.33 -24.67
CA LEU A 429 12.39 -0.86 -24.39
C LEU A 429 11.60 -2.15 -24.56
N THR A 430 10.34 -2.21 -24.09
CA THR A 430 9.52 -3.42 -24.25
C THR A 430 9.27 -3.79 -25.71
N SER A 431 9.17 -2.78 -26.59
CA SER A 431 9.00 -2.99 -28.02
C SER A 431 10.23 -3.60 -28.71
N GLN A 432 11.42 -3.42 -28.13
CA GLN A 432 12.70 -3.90 -28.66
C GLN A 432 13.02 -5.34 -28.22
N ILE A 433 12.25 -5.90 -27.29
CA ILE A 433 12.47 -7.25 -26.78
C ILE A 433 11.86 -8.28 -27.73
N GLU A 434 12.73 -9.09 -28.34
CA GLU A 434 12.36 -10.18 -29.26
C GLU A 434 11.89 -11.45 -28.51
N ASP A 435 12.63 -11.90 -27.49
CA ASP A 435 12.22 -13.06 -26.70
C ASP A 435 11.26 -12.65 -25.57
N ARG A 436 9.99 -13.02 -25.74
CA ARG A 436 8.90 -12.70 -24.83
C ARG A 436 8.45 -13.91 -24.01
N ARG A 437 9.36 -14.83 -23.69
CA ARG A 437 9.06 -16.01 -22.87
C ARG A 437 9.52 -15.82 -21.42
N GLY A 438 8.92 -16.59 -20.51
CA GLY A 438 9.27 -16.60 -19.10
C GLY A 438 9.09 -15.23 -18.43
N ARG A 439 10.01 -14.88 -17.52
CA ARG A 439 9.99 -13.61 -16.76
C ARG A 439 9.79 -12.38 -17.64
N MET A 440 10.42 -12.37 -18.82
CA MET A 440 10.39 -11.20 -19.70
C MET A 440 8.97 -10.87 -20.20
N ALA A 441 8.11 -11.90 -20.39
CA ALA A 441 6.71 -11.69 -20.71
C ALA A 441 6.02 -10.87 -19.62
N SER A 442 6.16 -11.33 -18.37
CA SER A 442 5.59 -10.69 -17.19
C SER A 442 6.08 -9.24 -17.04
N ASP A 443 7.38 -9.00 -17.20
CA ASP A 443 7.96 -7.66 -17.09
C ASP A 443 7.43 -6.71 -18.19
N ILE A 444 7.24 -7.19 -19.43
CA ILE A 444 6.65 -6.41 -20.52
C ILE A 444 5.20 -6.04 -20.19
N SER A 445 4.40 -7.02 -19.75
CA SER A 445 3.01 -6.79 -19.38
C SER A 445 2.88 -5.86 -18.18
N LEU A 446 3.83 -5.92 -17.23
CA LEU A 446 3.88 -5.02 -16.08
C LEU A 446 4.02 -3.55 -16.52
N VAL A 447 4.94 -3.26 -17.45
CA VAL A 447 5.12 -1.89 -17.97
C VAL A 447 3.88 -1.42 -18.74
N ASN A 448 3.24 -2.30 -19.51
CA ASN A 448 2.00 -1.97 -20.20
C ASN A 448 0.87 -1.63 -19.21
N CYS A 449 0.68 -2.46 -18.17
CA CYS A 449 -0.33 -2.20 -17.15
C CYS A 449 -0.04 -0.93 -16.33
N LEU A 450 1.23 -0.55 -16.14
CA LEU A 450 1.56 0.72 -15.52
C LEU A 450 1.14 1.91 -16.36
N LYS A 451 1.33 1.84 -17.69
CA LYS A 451 0.79 2.85 -18.60
C LYS A 451 -0.72 2.93 -18.55
N ASP A 452 -1.38 1.78 -18.52
CA ASP A 452 -2.83 1.71 -18.42
C ASP A 452 -3.33 2.31 -17.10
N SER A 453 -2.63 2.08 -15.99
CA SER A 453 -2.97 2.63 -14.66
C SER A 453 -2.91 4.17 -14.63
N GLU A 454 -1.90 4.77 -15.27
CA GLU A 454 -1.82 6.23 -15.40
C GLU A 454 -2.99 6.78 -16.24
N LEU A 455 -3.31 6.13 -17.36
CA LEU A 455 -4.44 6.51 -18.22
C LEU A 455 -5.80 6.31 -17.53
N LEU A 456 -5.96 5.24 -16.75
CA LEU A 456 -7.15 4.95 -15.95
C LEU A 456 -7.37 6.03 -14.89
N THR A 457 -6.29 6.48 -14.23
CA THR A 457 -6.34 7.57 -13.26
C THR A 457 -6.86 8.86 -13.91
N GLU A 458 -6.41 9.18 -15.13
CA GLU A 458 -6.94 10.33 -15.89
C GLU A 458 -8.42 10.16 -16.28
N LEU A 459 -8.85 8.95 -16.67
CA LEU A 459 -10.25 8.66 -17.02
C LEU A 459 -11.18 8.73 -15.81
N LYS A 460 -10.72 8.29 -14.64
CA LYS A 460 -11.45 8.35 -13.37
C LYS A 460 -11.64 9.80 -12.91
N LYS A 461 -10.62 10.64 -13.03
CA LYS A 461 -10.74 12.10 -12.79
C LYS A 461 -11.71 12.82 -13.73
N LYS A 462 -11.91 12.33 -14.95
CA LYS A 462 -12.94 12.85 -15.88
C LYS A 462 -14.34 12.32 -15.58
N SER A 463 -14.45 11.35 -14.67
CA SER A 463 -15.70 10.67 -14.31
C SER A 463 -16.35 11.19 -13.03
N GLU A 464 -15.51 11.74 -12.16
CA GLU A 464 -15.85 12.54 -10.98
C GLU A 464 -16.08 14.00 -11.39
#